data_AF-K4LWL8-F1
#
_entry.id   AF-K4LWL8-F1
#
_cell.length_a   1.000
_cell.length_b   1.000
_cell.length_c   1.000
_cell.angle_alpha   90.00
_cell.angle_beta   90.00
_cell.angle_gamma   90.00
#
_symmetry.space_group_name_H-M   'P 1'
#
loop_
_entity.id
_entity.type
_entity.pdbx_description
1 polymer ?
#
loop_
_entity_poly.entity_id
_entity_poly.type
_entity_poly.pdbx_seq_one_letter_code
_entity_poly.pdbx_strand_id
1 'polypeptide(L)' 'MHIGNILKSFSDIIAHLEVLRFEVEGNDSALQLEITFNDGSKLHVRDYIFDAQKRKYVYHWQDKNDKLLV' A
#
# COMPACT_ATOMS: atom_id res chain seq x y z
N MET A 1 0.44 13.62 -3.95
CA MET A 1 -0.30 12.61 -3.17
C MET A 1 -1.24 11.85 -4.11
N HIS A 2 -0.80 10.75 -4.74
CA HIS A 2 -1.60 10.02 -5.73
C HIS A 2 -2.35 8.81 -5.15
N ILE A 3 -1.83 8.16 -4.10
CA ILE A 3 -2.43 6.93 -3.57
C ILE A 3 -3.76 7.17 -2.83
N GLY A 4 -3.89 8.28 -2.10
CA GLY A 4 -5.15 8.62 -1.42
C GLY A 4 -6.33 8.80 -2.37
N ASN A 5 -6.10 9.37 -3.56
CA ASN A 5 -7.14 9.50 -4.58
C ASN A 5 -7.53 8.13 -5.16
N ILE A 6 -6.56 7.24 -5.36
CA ILE A 6 -6.83 5.87 -5.83
C ILE A 6 -7.66 5.11 -4.78
N LEU A 7 -7.24 5.12 -3.52
CA LEU A 7 -7.97 4.47 -2.42
C LEU A 7 -9.41 4.98 -2.32
N LYS A 8 -9.62 6.28 -2.51
CA LYS A 8 -10.95 6.89 -2.53
C LYS A 8 -11.78 6.47 -3.74
N SER A 9 -11.19 6.41 -4.93
CA SER A 9 -11.89 6.01 -6.16
C SER A 9 -12.30 4.53 -6.16
N PHE A 10 -11.62 3.69 -5.37
CA PHE A 10 -11.89 2.25 -5.25
C PHE A 10 -12.40 1.87 -3.85
N SER A 11 -12.97 2.81 -3.10
CA SER A 11 -13.45 2.54 -1.74
C SER A 11 -14.50 1.44 -1.68
N ASP A 12 -15.29 1.27 -2.74
CA ASP A 12 -16.39 0.30 -2.79
C ASP A 12 -15.91 -1.18 -2.78
N ILE A 13 -14.64 -1.43 -3.12
CA ILE A 13 -14.05 -2.77 -3.10
C ILE A 13 -13.12 -3.01 -1.90
N ILE A 14 -12.85 -1.97 -1.10
CA ILE A 14 -11.93 -2.01 0.05
C ILE A 14 -12.75 -2.25 1.33
N ALA A 15 -12.50 -3.36 1.99
CA ALA A 15 -13.12 -3.68 3.27
C ALA A 15 -12.37 -3.04 4.44
N HIS A 16 -11.03 -3.02 4.38
CA HIS A 16 -10.17 -2.47 5.43
C HIS A 16 -8.88 -1.88 4.85
N LEU A 17 -8.37 -0.84 5.49
CA LEU A 17 -7.10 -0.19 5.17
C LEU A 17 -6.31 0.00 6.46
N GLU A 18 -5.10 -0.56 6.50
CA GLU A 18 -4.18 -0.40 7.61
C GLU A 18 -2.90 0.31 7.15
N VAL A 19 -2.48 1.33 7.90
CA VAL A 19 -1.20 2.02 7.68
C VAL A 19 -0.17 1.40 8.62
N LEU A 20 0.67 0.51 8.08
CA LEU A 20 1.69 -0.19 8.86
C LEU A 20 2.92 0.67 9.12
N ARG A 21 3.22 1.62 8.22
CA ARG A 21 4.33 2.56 8.37
C ARG A 21 4.04 3.85 7.63
N PHE A 22 4.30 4.98 8.27
CA PHE A 22 4.26 6.30 7.64
C PHE A 22 5.34 7.20 8.24
N GLU A 23 6.35 7.52 7.44
CA GLU A 23 7.48 8.35 7.84
C GLU A 23 7.79 9.37 6.76
N VAL A 24 8.16 10.57 7.19
CA VAL A 24 8.64 11.65 6.32
C VAL A 24 9.77 12.35 7.06
N GLU A 25 10.96 12.36 6.47
CA GLU A 25 12.14 13.03 7.02
C GLU A 25 12.87 13.78 5.90
N GLY A 26 12.80 15.11 5.94
CA GLY A 26 13.34 15.94 4.87
C GLY A 26 12.72 15.58 3.51
N ASN A 27 13.55 15.04 2.61
CA ASN A 27 13.13 14.59 1.27
C ASN A 27 12.86 13.08 1.19
N ASP A 28 13.08 12.35 2.28
CA ASP A 28 12.85 10.91 2.34
C ASP A 28 11.46 10.63 2.88
N SER A 29 10.84 9.55 2.38
CA SER A 29 9.54 9.12 2.87
C SER A 29 9.38 7.62 2.77
N ALA A 30 8.62 7.05 3.70
CA ALA A 30 8.27 5.64 3.71
C ALA A 30 6.77 5.49 4.00
N LEU A 31 6.07 4.77 3.13
CA LEU A 31 4.69 4.39 3.32
C LEU A 31 4.57 2.87 3.16
N GLN A 32 3.97 2.22 4.14
CA GLN A 32 3.57 0.82 4.05
C GLN A 32 2.08 0.70 4.38
N LEU A 33 1.35 0.06 3.48
CA LEU A 33 -0.09 -0.16 3.59
C LEU A 33 -0.39 -1.65 3.49
N GLU A 34 -1.42 -2.06 4.22
CA GLU A 34 -2.16 -3.29 3.96
C GLU A 34 -3.60 -2.91 3.59
N ILE A 35 -4.09 -3.46 2.48
CA ILE A 35 -5.43 -3.23 1.96
C ILE A 35 -6.14 -4.58 1.92
N THR A 36 -7.21 -4.74 2.68
CA THR A 36 -8.09 -5.91 2.60
C THR A 36 -9.27 -5.59 1.71
N PHE A 37 -9.52 -6.42 0.69
CA PHE A 37 -10.65 -6.29 -0.21
C PHE A 37 -11.88 -7.06 0.29
N ASN A 38 -13.05 -6.78 -0.29
CA ASN A 38 -14.32 -7.43 0.07
C ASN A 38 -14.32 -8.96 -0.10
N ASP A 39 -13.42 -9.51 -0.93
CA ASP A 39 -13.27 -10.97 -1.12
C ASP A 39 -12.34 -11.63 -0.09
N GLY A 40 -11.79 -10.83 0.83
CA GLY A 40 -10.83 -11.25 1.85
C GLY A 40 -9.38 -11.31 1.38
N SER A 41 -9.08 -11.04 0.10
CA SER A 41 -7.72 -10.93 -0.39
C SER A 41 -7.02 -9.69 0.15
N LYS A 42 -5.68 -9.74 0.25
CA LYS A 42 -4.87 -8.67 0.86
C LYS A 42 -3.78 -8.19 -0.11
N LEU A 43 -3.73 -6.88 -0.32
CA LEU A 43 -2.66 -6.22 -1.06
C LEU A 43 -1.75 -5.48 -0.07
N HIS A 44 -0.49 -5.87 -0.03
CA HIS A 44 0.54 -5.18 0.73
C HIS A 44 1.31 -4.26 -0.20
N VAL A 45 1.41 -2.98 0.13
CA VAL A 45 2.10 -1.96 -0.67
C VAL A 45 3.18 -1.31 0.17
N ARG A 46 4.35 -1.14 -0.43
CA ARG A 46 5.46 -0.36 0.13
C ARG A 46 5.92 0.65 -0.89
N ASP A 47 5.96 1.92 -0.49
CA ASP A 47 6.42 3.04 -1.30
C ASP A 47 7.47 3.80 -0.50
N TYR A 48 8.68 3.90 -1.04
CA TYR A 48 9.81 4.56 -0.40
C TYR A 48 10.43 5.57 -1.34
N ILE A 49 10.80 6.73 -0.79
CA ILE A 49 11.65 7.71 -1.44
C ILE A 49 12.89 7.83 -0.58
N PHE A 50 14.05 7.58 -1.18
CA PHE A 50 15.37 7.73 -0.54
C PHE A 50 16.24 8.65 -1.37
N ASP A 51 17.05 9.46 -0.69
CA ASP A 51 18.04 10.38 -1.25
C ASP A 51 17.41 11.36 -2.27
N ALA A 52 16.18 11.80 -1.99
CA ALA A 52 15.40 12.76 -2.79
C ALA A 52 15.19 12.42 -4.28
N GLN A 53 15.67 11.28 -4.78
CA GLN A 53 15.78 11.00 -6.22
C GLN A 53 15.31 9.61 -6.62
N LYS A 54 15.29 8.64 -5.71
CA LYS A 54 14.94 7.25 -6.04
C LYS A 54 13.68 6.79 -5.32
N ARG A 55 12.57 6.78 -6.05
CA ARG A 55 11.35 6.10 -5.61
C ARG A 55 11.49 4.59 -5.84
N LYS A 56 11.29 3.82 -4.78
CA LYS A 56 11.16 2.36 -4.83
C LYS A 56 9.74 2.01 -4.42
N TYR A 57 9.06 1.23 -5.25
CA TYR A 57 7.77 0.68 -4.93
C TYR A 57 7.84 -0.84 -4.99
N VAL A 58 7.20 -1.52 -4.06
CA VAL A 58 7.05 -2.97 -4.03
C VAL A 58 5.64 -3.27 -3.57
N TYR A 59 5.03 -4.29 -4.17
CA TYR A 59 3.78 -4.83 -3.67
C TYR A 59 3.81 -6.35 -3.74
N HIS A 60 2.93 -6.97 -2.99
CA HIS A 60 2.54 -8.35 -3.21
C HIS A 60 1.06 -8.53 -2.84
N TRP A 61 0.42 -9.50 -3.46
CA TRP A 61 -1.00 -9.78 -3.26
C TRP A 61 -1.18 -11.22 -2.81
N GLN A 62 -1.97 -11.42 -1.77
CA GLN A 62 -2.36 -12.73 -1.28
C GLN A 62 -3.87 -12.95 -1.40
N ASP A 63 -4.28 -14.19 -1.62
CA ASP A 63 -5.69 -14.57 -1.49
C ASP A 63 -6.14 -14.54 -0.01
N LYS A 64 -7.42 -14.83 0.23
CA LYS A 64 -8.01 -14.88 1.57
C LYS A 64 -7.39 -15.92 2.53
N ASN A 65 -6.58 -16.84 2.01
CA ASN A 65 -5.88 -17.87 2.77
C ASN A 65 -4.37 -17.56 2.88
N ASP A 66 -3.99 -16.29 2.66
CA ASP A 66 -2.62 -15.79 2.68
C ASP A 66 -1.71 -16.44 1.61
N LYS A 67 -2.28 -17.09 0.59
CA LYS A 67 -1.51 -17.65 -0.52
C LYS A 67 -1.10 -16.54 -1.48
N LEU A 68 0.20 -16.43 -1.73
CA LEU A 68 0.77 -15.47 -2.68
C LEU A 68 0.19 -15.68 -4.09
N LEU A 69 -0.32 -14.59 -4.67
CA LEU A 69 -0.81 -14.51 -6.04
C LEU A 69 0.22 -13.86 -6.96
N VAL A 70 0.81 -12.73 -6.51
CA VAL A 70 1.82 -11.91 -7.21
C VAL A 70 2.81 -11.36 -6.19
#